data_AF-A0A0P9DHU8-F1
#
_entry.id   AF-A0A0P9DHU8-F1
#
_cell.length_a   1.000
_cell.length_b   1.000
_cell.length_c   1.000
_cell.angle_alpha   90.00
_cell.angle_beta   90.00
_cell.angle_gamma   90.00
#
_symmetry.space_group_name_H-M   'P 1'
#
loop_
_entity.id
_entity.type
_entity.pdbx_description
1 polymer ?
#
loop_
_entity_poly.entity_id
_entity_poly.type
_entity_poly.pdbx_seq_one_letter_code
_entity_poly.pdbx_strand_id
1 'polypeptide(L)'
;MSPKALVLRAPGINRDEDAAAAIELAGGQAERVHVNRIVDGAVRLADYAMLIIPGGFSYGDHLGAGKLLAVDLLHRLAEQLAAFVADARPVIGVCNGFQVLVKSGILPGVEAERGAAATLTDNASGQFECRWVHLAAEPASRCIFTQGIERPIEVPVAHGEG
;
A
#
# COMPACT_ATOMS: atom_id res chain seq x y z
N MET A 1 20.61 -4.05 14.11
CA MET A 1 19.44 -3.23 14.49
C MET A 1 18.26 -3.69 13.66
N SER A 2 17.06 -3.79 14.22
CA SER A 2 15.84 -4.13 13.48
C SER A 2 15.43 -2.98 12.54
N PRO A 3 15.03 -3.26 11.29
CA PRO A 3 14.67 -2.21 10.32
C PRO A 3 13.40 -1.48 10.75
N LYS A 4 13.39 -0.15 10.59
CA LYS A 4 12.21 0.69 10.80
C LYS A 4 11.33 0.69 9.56
N ALA A 5 10.04 0.45 9.73
CA ALA A 5 9.06 0.44 8.67
C ALA A 5 7.94 1.44 8.98
N LEU A 6 7.62 2.30 8.01
CA LEU A 6 6.56 3.29 8.14
C LEU A 6 5.23 2.66 7.72
N VAL A 7 4.25 2.70 8.61
CA VAL A 7 2.85 2.37 8.30
C VAL A 7 2.10 3.67 8.07
N LEU A 8 1.73 3.94 6.82
CA LEU A 8 1.08 5.18 6.42
C LEU A 8 -0.34 5.23 6.96
N ARG A 9 -0.66 6.32 7.64
CA ARG A 9 -1.98 6.63 8.16
C ARG A 9 -2.59 7.83 7.45
N ALA A 10 -3.85 7.72 7.11
CA ALA A 10 -4.67 8.82 6.63
C ALA A 10 -6.08 8.68 7.24
N PRO A 11 -6.93 9.71 7.22
CA PRO A 11 -8.32 9.57 7.65
C PRO A 11 -8.98 8.37 6.93
N GLY A 12 -9.70 7.52 7.67
CA GLY A 12 -10.43 6.35 7.12
C GLY A 12 -9.59 5.08 6.89
N ILE A 13 -8.26 5.14 6.98
CA ILE A 13 -7.43 3.94 7.10
C ILE A 13 -7.74 3.24 8.43
N ASN A 14 -7.97 1.92 8.40
CA ASN A 14 -8.40 1.15 9.57
C ASN A 14 -7.65 -0.17 9.80
N ARG A 15 -6.68 -0.52 8.94
CA ARG A 15 -5.82 -1.72 9.07
C ARG A 15 -4.37 -1.40 9.39
N ASP A 16 -4.09 -0.18 9.88
CA ASP A 16 -2.75 0.22 10.24
C ASP A 16 -2.21 -0.49 11.50
N GLU A 17 -3.09 -0.90 12.42
CA GLU A 17 -2.71 -1.72 13.58
C GLU A 17 -2.33 -3.14 13.19
N ASP A 18 -3.13 -3.78 12.35
CA ASP A 18 -2.85 -5.12 11.83
C ASP A 18 -1.53 -5.13 11.04
N ALA A 19 -1.29 -4.10 10.22
CA ALA A 19 -0.03 -3.94 9.50
C ALA A 19 1.17 -3.74 10.43
N ALA A 20 1.02 -2.93 11.49
CA ALA A 20 2.07 -2.73 12.49
C ALA A 20 2.41 -4.03 13.23
N ALA A 21 1.38 -4.78 13.66
CA ALA A 21 1.56 -6.06 14.32
C ALA A 21 2.26 -7.08 13.41
N ALA A 22 1.90 -7.15 12.12
CA ALA A 22 2.56 -8.04 11.16
C ALA A 22 4.06 -7.72 10.98
N ILE A 23 4.42 -6.44 10.96
CA ILE A 23 5.82 -6.00 10.88
C ILE A 23 6.60 -6.40 12.15
N GLU A 24 6.02 -6.20 13.32
CA GLU A 24 6.64 -6.56 14.61
C GLU A 24 6.84 -8.08 14.72
N LEU A 25 5.85 -8.87 14.30
CA LEU A 25 5.95 -10.34 14.22
C LEU A 25 7.06 -10.79 13.27
N ALA A 26 7.31 -10.05 12.18
CA ALA A 26 8.41 -10.29 11.26
C ALA A 26 9.78 -9.79 11.77
N GLY A 27 9.85 -9.22 12.98
CA GLY A 27 11.08 -8.71 13.60
C GLY A 27 11.48 -7.28 13.19
N GLY A 28 10.57 -6.53 12.54
CA GLY A 28 10.74 -5.12 12.23
C GLY A 28 10.28 -4.19 13.36
N GLN A 29 10.53 -2.89 13.19
CA GLN A 29 9.97 -1.83 14.05
C GLN A 29 8.93 -1.03 13.26
N ALA A 30 7.66 -1.17 13.61
CA ALA A 30 6.58 -0.43 12.97
C ALA A 30 6.44 0.98 13.57
N GLU A 31 6.33 1.99 12.72
CA GLU A 31 5.91 3.33 13.14
C GLU A 31 4.70 3.77 12.33
N ARG A 32 3.59 4.01 13.02
CA ARG A 32 2.35 4.51 12.42
C ARG A 32 2.44 6.03 12.26
N VAL A 33 2.49 6.50 11.02
CA VAL A 33 2.71 7.93 10.72
C VAL A 33 1.57 8.48 9.90
N HIS A 34 0.89 9.49 10.43
CA HIS A 34 -0.15 10.20 9.68
C HIS A 34 0.46 10.98 8.50
N VAL A 35 -0.16 10.93 7.32
CA VAL A 35 0.33 11.53 6.06
C VAL A 35 0.74 12.99 6.21
N ASN A 36 -0.04 13.79 6.94
CA ASN A 36 0.30 15.20 7.21
C ASN A 36 1.63 15.39 7.94
N ARG A 37 2.07 14.46 8.80
CA ARG A 37 3.38 14.57 9.45
C ARG A 37 4.53 14.43 8.44
N ILE A 38 4.31 13.71 7.35
CA ILE A 38 5.29 13.57 6.27
C ILE A 38 5.27 14.81 5.37
N VAL A 39 4.06 15.31 5.07
CA VAL A 39 3.91 16.52 4.25
C VAL A 39 4.48 17.75 4.94
N ASP A 40 4.24 17.91 6.23
CA ASP A 40 4.73 19.07 6.99
C ASP A 40 6.22 18.93 7.37
N GLY A 41 6.89 17.87 6.92
CA GLY A 41 8.32 17.63 7.12
C GLY A 41 8.71 17.15 8.52
N ALA A 42 7.76 16.90 9.41
CA ALA A 42 8.02 16.39 10.76
C ALA A 42 8.54 14.94 10.77
N VAL A 43 8.29 14.19 9.69
CA VAL A 43 8.79 12.83 9.44
C VAL A 43 9.24 12.76 7.98
N ARG A 44 10.36 12.09 7.68
CA ARG A 44 10.84 11.91 6.31
C ARG A 44 10.81 10.44 5.91
N LEU A 45 10.35 10.13 4.70
CA LEU A 45 10.35 8.74 4.22
C LEU A 45 11.76 8.13 4.19
N ALA A 46 12.78 8.96 3.94
CA ALA A 46 14.18 8.54 3.91
C ALA A 46 14.71 7.98 5.24
N ASP A 47 14.02 8.19 6.36
CA ASP A 47 14.40 7.66 7.68
C ASP A 47 13.94 6.20 7.89
N TYR A 48 13.20 5.62 6.94
CA TYR A 48 12.62 4.28 7.03
C TYR A 48 13.20 3.34 5.96
N ALA A 49 13.24 2.06 6.28
CA ALA A 49 13.68 0.99 5.39
C ALA A 49 12.54 0.47 4.48
N MET A 50 11.28 0.64 4.89
CA MET A 50 10.10 0.12 4.19
C MET A 50 8.89 1.04 4.38
N LEU A 51 8.05 1.13 3.36
CA LEU A 51 6.76 1.84 3.39
C LEU A 51 5.60 0.86 3.21
N ILE A 52 4.62 0.95 4.10
CA ILE A 52 3.38 0.17 4.06
C ILE A 52 2.21 1.13 3.92
N ILE A 53 1.37 0.90 2.91
CA ILE A 53 0.07 1.53 2.79
C ILE A 53 -0.99 0.47 3.13
N PRO A 54 -1.55 0.50 4.35
CA PRO A 54 -2.50 -0.50 4.81
C PRO A 54 -3.87 -0.35 4.16
N GLY A 55 -4.74 -1.32 4.41
CA GLY A 55 -6.14 -1.30 3.98
C GLY A 55 -7.04 -0.37 4.78
N GLY A 56 -8.28 -0.26 4.33
CA GLY A 56 -9.34 0.54 4.95
C GLY A 56 -10.18 1.25 3.90
N PHE A 57 -10.67 2.43 4.26
CA PHE A 57 -11.50 3.27 3.39
C PHE A 57 -10.93 4.69 3.47
N SER A 58 -9.75 4.91 2.89
CA SER A 58 -9.09 6.22 3.01
C SER A 58 -10.00 7.34 2.51
N TYR A 59 -10.17 8.36 3.35
CA TYR A 59 -11.13 9.45 3.17
C TYR A 59 -12.58 9.00 2.92
N GLY A 60 -12.97 7.83 3.45
CA GLY A 60 -14.30 7.23 3.28
C GLY A 60 -14.59 6.75 1.86
N ASP A 61 -13.58 6.68 0.98
CA ASP A 61 -13.71 6.34 -0.43
C ASP A 61 -14.72 7.22 -1.21
N HIS A 62 -15.04 8.42 -0.69
CA HIS A 62 -16.07 9.32 -1.24
C HIS A 62 -15.85 9.76 -2.71
N LEU A 63 -14.60 9.72 -3.19
CA LEU A 63 -14.22 10.06 -4.57
C LEU A 63 -13.71 8.84 -5.35
N GLY A 64 -14.11 7.64 -4.91
CA GLY A 64 -13.59 6.35 -5.37
C GLY A 64 -12.44 5.87 -4.49
N ALA A 65 -12.34 4.54 -4.33
CA ALA A 65 -11.50 3.97 -3.28
C ALA A 65 -10.02 4.33 -3.40
N GLY A 66 -9.42 4.91 -2.36
CA GLY A 66 -8.01 5.32 -2.37
C GLY A 66 -7.67 6.55 -3.21
N LYS A 67 -8.63 7.19 -3.89
CA LYS A 67 -8.34 8.27 -4.86
C LYS A 67 -7.73 9.51 -4.22
N LEU A 68 -8.29 9.98 -3.10
CA LEU A 68 -7.81 11.20 -2.46
C LEU A 68 -6.43 11.02 -1.84
N LEU A 69 -6.17 9.87 -1.22
CA LEU A 69 -4.83 9.54 -0.71
C LEU A 69 -3.82 9.39 -1.86
N ALA A 70 -4.22 8.83 -3.01
CA ALA A 70 -3.36 8.81 -4.20
C ALA A 70 -2.98 10.22 -4.70
N VAL A 71 -3.92 11.17 -4.65
CA VAL A 71 -3.67 12.59 -4.97
C VAL A 71 -2.68 13.21 -3.97
N ASP A 72 -2.83 12.95 -2.68
CA ASP A 72 -1.84 13.39 -1.67
C ASP A 72 -0.45 12.83 -1.98
N LEU A 73 -0.33 11.54 -2.31
CA LEU A 73 0.95 10.92 -2.66
C LEU A 73 1.58 11.57 -3.90
N LEU A 74 0.77 11.78 -4.95
CA LEU A 74 1.21 12.36 -6.22
C LEU A 74 1.64 13.81 -6.13
N HIS A 75 0.97 14.63 -5.33
CA HIS A 75 1.21 16.07 -5.35
C HIS A 75 2.00 16.58 -4.15
N ARG A 76 1.96 15.86 -3.03
CA ARG A 76 2.59 16.33 -1.77
C ARG A 76 3.79 15.48 -1.39
N LEU A 77 3.86 14.22 -1.83
CA LEU A 77 4.91 13.27 -1.44
C LEU A 77 5.69 12.66 -2.63
N ALA A 78 5.44 13.13 -3.87
CA ALA A 78 6.00 12.50 -5.07
C ALA A 78 7.53 12.42 -5.07
N GLU A 79 8.22 13.50 -4.69
CA GLU A 79 9.69 13.52 -4.66
C GLU A 79 10.23 12.50 -3.65
N GLN A 80 9.68 12.49 -2.42
CA GLN A 80 10.10 11.54 -1.39
C GLN A 80 9.82 10.10 -1.80
N LEU A 81 8.67 9.82 -2.43
CA LEU A 81 8.32 8.49 -2.92
C LEU A 81 9.20 8.05 -4.08
N ALA A 82 9.47 8.94 -5.05
CA ALA A 82 10.35 8.65 -6.17
C ALA A 82 11.77 8.32 -5.68
N ALA A 83 12.30 9.09 -4.73
CA ALA A 83 13.59 8.80 -4.11
C ALA A 83 13.57 7.46 -3.35
N PHE A 84 12.50 7.17 -2.61
CA PHE A 84 12.35 5.92 -1.87
C PHE A 84 12.33 4.69 -2.79
N VAL A 85 11.61 4.77 -3.92
CA VAL A 85 11.55 3.73 -4.94
C VAL A 85 12.88 3.61 -5.69
N ALA A 86 13.54 4.74 -6.01
CA ALA A 86 14.85 4.76 -6.68
C ALA A 86 15.96 4.13 -5.82
N ASP A 87 15.87 4.27 -4.49
CA ASP A 87 16.73 3.61 -3.50
C ASP A 87 16.45 2.09 -3.38
N ALA A 88 15.54 1.53 -4.19
CA ALA A 88 15.10 0.14 -4.14
C ALA A 88 14.54 -0.29 -2.77
N ARG A 89 13.98 0.66 -2.00
CA ARG A 89 13.36 0.36 -0.70
C ARG A 89 11.97 -0.24 -0.90
N PRO A 90 11.60 -1.29 -0.16
CA PRO A 90 10.32 -1.97 -0.37
C PRO A 90 9.11 -1.08 -0.06
N VAL A 91 8.12 -1.12 -0.96
CA VAL A 91 6.80 -0.52 -0.77
C VAL A 91 5.74 -1.60 -0.96
N ILE A 92 4.79 -1.70 -0.04
CA ILE A 92 3.63 -2.61 -0.16
C ILE A 92 2.33 -1.87 0.11
N GLY A 93 1.34 -2.08 -0.76
CA GLY A 93 -0.03 -1.62 -0.59
C GLY A 93 -0.97 -2.80 -0.42
N VAL A 94 -1.83 -2.76 0.59
CA VAL A 94 -2.80 -3.85 0.88
C VAL A 94 -4.22 -3.31 0.74
N CYS A 95 -5.07 -3.98 -0.05
CA CYS A 95 -6.45 -3.58 -0.31
C CYS A 95 -6.54 -2.11 -0.76
N ASN A 96 -7.02 -1.20 0.10
CA ASN A 96 -7.07 0.24 -0.19
C ASN A 96 -5.68 0.82 -0.49
N GLY A 97 -4.63 0.35 0.18
CA GLY A 97 -3.28 0.78 -0.14
C GLY A 97 -2.80 0.34 -1.53
N PHE A 98 -3.26 -0.80 -2.03
CA PHE A 98 -2.95 -1.21 -3.41
C PHE A 98 -3.68 -0.31 -4.42
N GLN A 99 -4.95 0.01 -4.17
CA GLN A 99 -5.72 0.98 -4.97
C GLN A 99 -5.02 2.34 -4.99
N VAL A 100 -4.50 2.82 -3.85
CA VAL A 100 -3.74 4.06 -3.75
C VAL A 100 -2.50 4.03 -4.64
N LEU A 101 -1.69 2.96 -4.58
CA LEU A 101 -0.46 2.84 -5.39
C LEU A 101 -0.73 2.77 -6.90
N VAL A 102 -1.81 2.12 -7.30
CA VAL A 102 -2.23 2.05 -8.70
C VAL A 102 -2.76 3.41 -9.16
N LYS A 103 -3.68 4.02 -8.38
CA LYS A 103 -4.27 5.33 -8.71
C LYS A 103 -3.26 6.48 -8.61
N SER A 104 -2.14 6.30 -7.89
CA SER A 104 -1.01 7.24 -7.86
C SER A 104 -0.01 7.03 -9.01
N GLY A 105 -0.22 6.05 -9.90
CA GLY A 105 0.68 5.77 -11.01
C GLY A 105 2.05 5.21 -10.60
N ILE A 106 2.22 4.76 -9.35
CA ILE A 106 3.43 4.07 -8.91
C ILE A 106 3.44 2.64 -9.45
N LEU A 107 2.27 1.99 -9.48
CA LEU A 107 2.06 0.67 -10.06
C LEU A 107 1.25 0.77 -11.36
N PRO A 108 1.50 -0.10 -12.36
CA PRO A 108 2.48 -1.20 -12.39
C PRO A 108 3.95 -0.75 -12.64
N GLY A 109 4.18 0.55 -12.77
CA GLY A 109 5.50 1.17 -12.87
C GLY A 109 5.34 2.69 -12.98
N VAL A 110 6.38 3.44 -12.62
CA VAL A 110 6.38 4.91 -12.68
C VAL A 110 6.56 5.35 -14.12
N GLU A 111 5.48 5.43 -14.89
CA GLU A 111 5.46 6.12 -16.19
C GLU A 111 5.00 7.56 -15.96
N ALA A 112 5.94 8.42 -15.57
CA ALA A 112 5.70 9.81 -15.15
C ALA A 112 4.88 10.67 -16.15
N GLU A 113 4.78 10.25 -17.42
CA GLU A 113 4.12 11.02 -18.47
C GLU A 113 2.73 10.51 -18.90
N ARG A 114 2.23 9.38 -18.36
CA ARG A 114 1.00 8.73 -18.88
C ARG A 114 -0.14 8.56 -17.87
N GLY A 115 0.04 8.99 -16.63
CA GLY A 115 -0.95 8.76 -15.58
C GLY A 115 -1.04 7.27 -15.20
N ALA A 116 -2.06 6.89 -14.44
CA ALA A 116 -2.24 5.50 -14.02
C ALA A 116 -2.56 4.60 -15.23
N ALA A 117 -1.67 3.65 -15.55
CA ALA A 117 -1.85 2.71 -16.67
C ALA A 117 -2.95 1.67 -16.44
N ALA A 118 -3.34 1.47 -15.17
CA ALA A 118 -4.44 0.61 -14.75
C ALA A 118 -5.18 1.26 -13.57
N THR A 119 -6.37 0.79 -13.28
CA THR A 119 -7.10 1.11 -12.04
C THR A 119 -7.87 -0.10 -11.57
N LEU A 120 -8.18 -0.11 -10.27
CA LEU A 120 -9.20 -0.97 -9.69
C LEU A 120 -10.54 -0.21 -9.73
N THR A 121 -11.61 -0.97 -9.89
CA THR A 121 -13.00 -0.50 -10.01
C THR A 121 -13.93 -1.53 -9.41
N ASP A 122 -15.23 -1.29 -9.47
CA ASP A 122 -16.26 -2.15 -8.88
C ASP A 122 -16.07 -3.61 -9.29
N ASN A 123 -16.24 -4.50 -8.32
CA ASN A 123 -16.28 -5.93 -8.56
C ASN A 123 -17.34 -6.24 -9.63
N ALA A 124 -17.07 -7.21 -10.50
CA ALA A 124 -18.05 -7.64 -11.51
C ALA A 124 -19.38 -8.14 -10.91
N SER A 125 -19.38 -8.58 -9.65
CA SER A 125 -20.59 -8.96 -8.90
C SER A 125 -21.44 -7.76 -8.46
N GLY A 126 -20.89 -6.54 -8.48
CA GLY A 126 -21.53 -5.32 -7.98
C GLY A 126 -21.72 -5.31 -6.46
N GLN A 127 -21.03 -6.18 -5.72
CA GLN A 127 -21.19 -6.34 -4.27
C GLN A 127 -19.84 -6.35 -3.56
N PHE A 128 -19.87 -5.99 -2.27
CA PHE A 128 -18.72 -6.15 -1.38
C PHE A 128 -18.48 -7.62 -1.08
N GLU A 129 -17.28 -8.11 -1.37
CA GLU A 129 -16.88 -9.50 -1.10
C GLU A 129 -16.06 -9.56 0.18
N CYS A 130 -16.49 -10.36 1.15
CA CYS A 130 -15.77 -10.64 2.40
C CYS A 130 -15.68 -12.15 2.60
N ARG A 131 -14.56 -12.75 2.21
CA ARG A 131 -14.41 -14.23 2.18
C ARG A 131 -12.96 -14.66 2.26
N TRP A 132 -12.76 -15.94 2.53
CA TRP A 132 -11.45 -16.59 2.37
C TRP A 132 -11.27 -17.07 0.93
N VAL A 133 -10.07 -16.88 0.39
CA VAL A 133 -9.69 -17.33 -0.95
C VAL A 133 -8.35 -18.05 -0.90
N HIS A 134 -8.13 -18.93 -1.88
CA HIS A 134 -6.86 -19.61 -2.06
C HIS A 134 -6.07 -18.90 -3.15
N LEU A 135 -4.85 -18.48 -2.83
CA LEU A 135 -3.93 -17.86 -3.78
C LEU A 135 -2.63 -18.66 -3.86
N ALA A 136 -2.06 -18.73 -5.06
CA ALA A 136 -0.70 -19.23 -5.26
C ALA A 136 0.20 -18.06 -5.68
N ALA A 137 1.43 -18.04 -5.18
CA ALA A 137 2.43 -17.10 -5.66
C ALA A 137 2.84 -17.46 -7.09
N GLU A 138 2.99 -16.47 -7.96
CA GLU A 138 3.53 -16.64 -9.31
C GLU A 138 5.04 -16.93 -9.24
N PRO A 139 5.52 -18.14 -9.60
CA PRO A 139 6.92 -18.52 -9.43
C PRO A 139 7.91 -17.63 -10.21
N ALA A 140 7.50 -17.05 -11.33
CA ALA A 140 8.34 -16.15 -12.12
C ALA A 140 8.35 -14.70 -11.61
N SER A 141 7.58 -14.38 -10.56
CA SER A 141 7.47 -13.03 -10.02
C SER A 141 8.77 -12.58 -9.35
N ARG A 142 9.18 -11.33 -9.62
CA ARG A 142 10.32 -10.69 -8.95
C ARG A 142 9.96 -10.07 -7.59
N CYS A 143 8.70 -10.22 -7.15
CA CYS A 143 8.22 -9.65 -5.90
C CYS A 143 8.91 -10.29 -4.69
N ILE A 144 9.59 -9.48 -3.88
CA ILE A 144 10.30 -9.95 -2.69
C ILE A 144 9.35 -10.47 -1.60
N PHE A 145 8.11 -9.95 -1.54
CA PHE A 145 7.14 -10.31 -0.49
C PHE A 145 6.54 -11.71 -0.68
N THR A 146 6.64 -12.27 -1.88
CA THR A 146 6.11 -13.60 -2.20
C THR A 146 7.19 -14.66 -2.31
N GLN A 147 8.47 -14.30 -2.05
CA GLN A 147 9.57 -15.26 -2.06
C GLN A 147 9.39 -16.32 -0.97
N GLY A 148 9.65 -17.58 -1.31
CA GLY A 148 9.51 -18.72 -0.39
C GLY A 148 8.07 -19.23 -0.21
N ILE A 149 7.07 -18.62 -0.86
CA ILE A 149 5.70 -19.15 -0.89
C ILE A 149 5.62 -20.22 -1.99
N GLU A 150 5.86 -21.48 -1.61
CA GLU A 150 5.89 -22.61 -2.56
C GLU A 150 4.54 -23.31 -2.74
N ARG A 151 3.62 -23.15 -1.79
CA ARG A 151 2.31 -23.80 -1.77
C ARG A 151 1.20 -22.76 -1.73
N PRO A 152 0.01 -23.07 -2.27
CA PRO A 152 -1.15 -22.20 -2.13
C PRO A 152 -1.40 -21.86 -0.66
N ILE A 153 -1.73 -20.60 -0.42
CA ILE A 153 -2.08 -20.06 0.90
C ILE A 153 -3.54 -19.62 0.91
N GLU A 154 -4.16 -19.71 2.08
CA GLU A 154 -5.49 -19.16 2.32
C GLU A 154 -5.35 -17.75 2.89
N VAL A 155 -6.01 -16.77 2.26
CA VAL A 155 -5.98 -15.37 2.70
C VAL A 155 -7.38 -14.76 2.68
N PRO A 156 -7.67 -13.81 3.59
CA PRO A 156 -8.94 -13.10 3.57
C PRO A 156 -8.94 -12.01 2.50
N VAL A 157 -10.09 -11.81 1.84
CA VAL A 157 -10.37 -10.65 0.99
C VAL A 157 -11.56 -9.88 1.53
N ALA A 158 -11.52 -8.55 1.41
CA ALA A 158 -12.56 -7.63 1.88
C ALA A 158 -12.58 -6.37 1.00
N HIS A 159 -13.29 -6.40 -0.14
CA HIS A 159 -13.30 -5.29 -1.10
C HIS A 159 -14.61 -5.18 -1.88
N GLY A 160 -14.97 -3.94 -2.24
CA GLY A 160 -16.00 -3.63 -3.26
C GLY A 160 -15.40 -3.20 -4.60
N GLU A 161 -14.18 -2.65 -4.59
CA GLU A 161 -13.42 -2.23 -5.79
C GLU A 161 -12.09 -2.98 -5.88
N GLY A 162 -12.05 -4.24 -6.36
CA GLY A 162 -10.81 -5.04 -6.35
C GLY A 162 -10.54 -5.86 -7.59
#